data_AF-A0A2V8MN96-F1
#
_entry.id   AF-A0A2V8MN96-F1
#
_cell.length_a   1.000
_cell.length_b   1.000
_cell.length_c   1.000
_cell.angle_alpha   90.00
_cell.angle_beta   90.00
_cell.angle_gamma   90.00
#
_symmetry.space_group_name_H-M   'P 1'
#
loop_
_entity.id
_entity.type
_entity.pdbx_description
1 polymer ?
#
loop_
_entity_poly.entity_id
_entity_poly.type
_entity_poly.pdbx_seq_one_letter_code
_entity_poly.pdbx_strand_id
1 'polypeptide(L)'
;MKHRDTDPQTNAASRILTCGVSLWLCLSLFPLTLAAQMPAAVFTQYCVTCHNARLKTAGLVIDPTDTAHVSTNPELWEKVIRKLRSGSMPPAGAPRPSPATYDAVATFLETELDRAAAAKP
;
A
#
# COMPACT_ATOMS: atom_id res chain seq x y z
N MET A 1 -29.42 9.28 -47.58
CA MET A 1 -28.73 10.51 -48.02
C MET A 1 -28.03 11.08 -46.79
N LYS A 2 -26.78 10.76 -46.45
CA LYS A 2 -25.59 10.74 -47.29
C LYS A 2 -24.60 9.71 -46.71
N HIS A 3 -24.19 8.80 -47.58
CA HIS A 3 -23.02 7.94 -47.42
C HIS A 3 -21.74 8.76 -47.21
N ARG A 4 -20.82 8.17 -46.46
CA ARG A 4 -19.36 8.16 -46.66
C ARG A 4 -18.86 7.04 -45.75
N ASP A 5 -18.67 5.82 -46.23
CA ASP A 5 -17.66 5.34 -47.17
C ASP A 5 -16.24 5.75 -46.71
N THR A 6 -15.57 4.75 -46.14
CA THR A 6 -14.17 4.33 -46.36
C THR A 6 -13.20 5.33 -47.00
N ASP A 7 -12.04 5.52 -46.36
CA ASP A 7 -10.83 4.82 -46.83
C ASP A 7 -9.73 4.77 -45.76
N PRO A 8 -8.86 3.74 -45.78
CA PRO A 8 -7.70 3.57 -44.95
C PRO A 8 -6.51 4.32 -45.55
N GLN A 9 -5.79 5.09 -44.74
CA GLN A 9 -4.49 5.62 -45.16
C GLN A 9 -3.36 4.71 -44.71
N THR A 10 -3.09 3.76 -45.60
CA THR A 10 -1.80 3.14 -45.84
C THR A 10 -0.73 4.20 -46.10
N ASN A 11 0.07 4.56 -45.10
CA ASN A 11 1.24 5.40 -45.31
C ASN A 11 2.49 4.72 -44.74
N ALA A 12 3.43 4.52 -45.67
CA ALA A 12 4.87 4.48 -45.45
C ALA A 12 5.42 3.30 -44.63
N ALA A 13 5.84 2.31 -45.41
CA ALA A 13 7.07 1.57 -45.19
C ALA A 13 8.11 2.37 -44.39
N SER A 14 8.33 1.97 -43.13
CA SER A 14 9.61 2.16 -42.48
C SER A 14 10.17 0.78 -42.24
N ARG A 15 11.14 0.42 -43.08
CA ARG A 15 11.95 -0.77 -42.98
C ARG A 15 12.73 -0.69 -41.67
N ILE A 16 12.16 -1.22 -40.59
CA ILE A 16 12.94 -1.51 -39.38
C ILE A 16 13.75 -2.75 -39.72
N LEU A 17 14.96 -2.45 -40.18
CA LEU A 17 16.11 -3.32 -40.22
C LEU A 17 16.17 -4.11 -38.89
N THR A 18 15.88 -5.40 -38.99
CA THR A 18 16.06 -6.38 -37.92
C THR A 18 17.54 -6.43 -37.56
N CYS A 19 17.95 -5.66 -36.56
CA CYS A 19 19.16 -5.91 -35.81
C CYS A 19 18.73 -6.73 -34.59
N GLY A 20 19.20 -7.98 -34.53
CA GLY A 20 18.85 -8.92 -33.47
C GLY A 20 19.14 -8.33 -32.09
N VAL A 21 18.09 -8.19 -31.29
CA VAL A 21 18.20 -8.17 -29.85
C VAL A 21 17.22 -9.21 -29.35
N SER A 22 17.80 -10.27 -28.80
CA SER A 22 17.18 -11.40 -28.15
C SER A 22 15.85 -11.05 -27.49
N LEU A 23 14.78 -11.50 -28.15
CA LEU A 23 13.49 -11.71 -27.54
C LEU A 23 13.68 -12.84 -26.51
N TRP A 24 13.20 -12.60 -25.29
CA TRP A 24 13.05 -13.52 -24.15
C TRP A 24 14.08 -13.31 -23.05
N LEU A 25 13.55 -13.19 -21.82
CA LEU A 25 14.26 -13.13 -20.54
C LEU A 25 14.71 -11.74 -20.04
N CYS A 26 13.74 -10.84 -19.83
CA CYS A 26 13.90 -9.83 -18.77
C CYS A 26 12.54 -9.46 -18.15
N LEU A 27 11.72 -10.46 -17.80
CA LEU A 27 10.42 -10.28 -17.12
C LEU A 27 10.41 -10.93 -15.74
N SER A 28 11.49 -10.79 -14.95
CA SER A 28 11.60 -11.46 -13.64
C SER A 28 12.14 -10.62 -12.50
N LEU A 29 12.28 -9.29 -12.64
CA LEU A 29 12.95 -8.47 -11.61
C LEU A 29 12.23 -7.16 -11.28
N PHE A 30 10.91 -7.16 -11.25
CA PHE A 30 10.19 -6.18 -10.42
C PHE A 30 9.71 -6.90 -9.16
N PRO A 31 10.45 -6.83 -8.03
CA PRO A 31 9.81 -7.02 -6.74
C PRO A 31 8.71 -5.95 -6.64
N LEU A 32 7.46 -6.38 -6.75
CA LEU A 32 6.32 -5.52 -6.53
C LEU A 32 6.28 -5.21 -5.03
N THR A 33 6.87 -4.09 -4.63
CA THR A 33 6.70 -3.53 -3.28
C THR A 33 5.27 -3.01 -3.12
N LEU A 34 4.31 -3.93 -3.11
CA LEU A 34 2.88 -3.66 -2.88
C LEU A 34 2.58 -3.56 -1.37
N ALA A 35 3.43 -4.16 -0.53
CA ALA A 35 3.19 -4.32 0.90
C ALA A 35 3.09 -2.99 1.67
N ALA A 36 3.88 -1.96 1.32
CA ALA A 36 3.89 -0.68 2.04
C ALA A 36 2.81 0.32 1.58
N GLN A 37 2.23 0.14 0.39
CA GLN A 37 1.26 1.06 -0.19
C GLN A 37 -0.12 0.93 0.47
N MET A 38 -0.50 -0.31 0.79
CA MET A 38 -1.80 -0.62 1.37
C MET A 38 -1.98 -0.15 2.82
N PRO A 39 -0.99 -0.29 3.73
CA PRO A 39 -1.13 0.14 5.12
C PRO A 39 -1.33 1.66 5.23
N ALA A 40 -0.50 2.46 4.57
CA ALA A 40 -0.59 3.93 4.67
C ALA A 40 -1.98 4.47 4.27
N ALA A 41 -2.60 3.91 3.24
CA ALA A 41 -3.96 4.28 2.83
C ALA A 41 -5.00 3.96 3.91
N VAL A 42 -4.91 2.77 4.53
CA VAL A 42 -5.80 2.38 5.65
C VAL A 42 -5.64 3.32 6.83
N PHE A 43 -4.40 3.62 7.24
CA PHE A 43 -4.16 4.55 8.35
C PHE A 43 -4.68 5.95 8.06
N THR A 44 -4.49 6.43 6.83
CA THR A 44 -5.01 7.73 6.38
C THR A 44 -6.54 7.78 6.50
N GLN A 45 -7.22 6.76 6.01
CA GLN A 45 -8.68 6.74 5.96
C GLN A 45 -9.34 6.54 7.33
N TYR A 46 -8.75 5.67 8.17
CA TYR A 46 -9.43 5.17 9.37
C TYR A 46 -8.82 5.67 10.69
N CYS A 47 -7.55 6.07 10.71
CA CYS A 47 -6.85 6.43 11.94
C CYS A 47 -6.60 7.94 12.04
N VAL A 48 -6.17 8.56 10.94
CA VAL A 48 -5.78 9.99 10.92
C VAL A 48 -6.98 10.92 11.09
N THR A 49 -8.22 10.45 10.95
CA THR A 49 -9.41 11.25 11.28
C THR A 49 -9.43 11.70 12.74
N CYS A 50 -8.89 10.90 13.67
CA CYS A 50 -8.86 11.18 15.11
C CYS A 50 -7.43 11.34 15.67
N HIS A 51 -6.48 10.56 15.17
CA HIS A 51 -5.10 10.55 15.65
C HIS A 51 -4.19 11.42 14.79
N ASN A 52 -4.53 12.70 14.67
CA ASN A 52 -3.77 13.70 13.90
C ASN A 52 -3.27 14.84 14.80
N ALA A 53 -2.42 15.70 14.25
CA ALA A 53 -1.83 16.83 14.97
C ALA A 53 -2.85 17.86 15.49
N ARG A 54 -4.08 17.88 14.97
CA ARG A 54 -5.13 18.79 15.42
C ARG A 54 -5.93 18.22 16.60
N LEU A 55 -6.43 16.99 16.47
CA LEU A 55 -7.31 16.38 17.47
C LEU A 55 -6.55 15.64 18.56
N LYS A 56 -5.44 14.98 18.21
CA LYS A 56 -4.56 14.25 19.14
C LYS A 56 -5.35 13.34 20.10
N THR A 57 -6.36 12.63 19.59
CA THR A 57 -7.22 11.79 20.43
C THR A 57 -6.35 10.79 21.21
N ALA A 58 -6.58 10.70 22.52
CA ALA A 58 -5.79 9.89 23.46
C ALA A 58 -4.28 10.24 23.47
N GLY A 59 -3.91 11.48 23.11
CA GLY A 59 -2.52 11.92 23.07
C GLY A 59 -1.71 11.35 21.91
N LEU A 60 -2.35 10.67 20.95
CA LEU A 60 -1.69 9.99 19.85
C LEU A 60 -1.83 10.75 18.53
N VAL A 61 -0.71 10.90 17.83
CA VAL A 61 -0.62 11.34 16.43
C VAL A 61 0.01 10.22 15.63
N ILE A 62 -0.63 9.83 14.54
CA ILE A 62 -0.12 8.82 13.61
C ILE A 62 0.22 9.52 12.29
N ASP A 63 1.46 9.35 11.84
CA ASP A 63 1.84 9.62 10.46
C ASP A 63 1.73 8.31 9.66
N PRO A 64 0.91 8.23 8.60
CA PRO A 64 0.80 7.04 7.77
C PRO A 64 2.13 6.60 7.14
N THR A 65 3.06 7.53 6.91
CA THR A 65 4.37 7.23 6.31
C THR A 65 5.28 6.42 7.25
N ASP A 66 5.05 6.49 8.56
CA ASP A 66 5.78 5.72 9.57
C ASP A 66 5.53 4.20 9.44
N THR A 67 4.49 3.78 8.70
CA THR A 67 4.24 2.35 8.39
C THR A 67 5.34 1.73 7.52
N ALA A 68 6.19 2.54 6.86
CA ALA A 68 7.38 2.07 6.17
C ALA A 68 8.58 1.85 7.12
N HIS A 69 8.49 2.36 8.35
CA HIS A 69 9.57 2.39 9.33
C HIS A 69 9.08 1.96 10.72
N VAL A 70 8.27 0.89 10.78
CA VAL A 70 7.62 0.36 11.99
C VAL A 70 8.63 0.12 13.12
N SER A 71 9.84 -0.32 12.79
CA SER A 71 10.93 -0.60 13.74
C SER A 71 11.46 0.61 14.51
N THR A 72 11.15 1.84 14.08
CA THR A 72 11.59 3.07 14.76
C THR A 72 10.84 3.31 16.07
N ASN A 73 9.62 2.76 16.20
CA ASN A 73 8.80 2.90 17.40
C ASN A 73 7.97 1.63 17.66
N PRO A 74 8.61 0.51 18.03
CA PRO A 74 7.94 -0.77 18.15
C PRO A 74 6.81 -0.75 19.19
N GLU A 75 7.02 -0.10 20.32
CA GLU A 75 6.03 0.00 21.41
C GLU A 75 4.72 0.68 20.97
N LEU A 76 4.82 1.71 20.12
CA LEU A 76 3.65 2.36 19.55
C LEU A 76 2.90 1.39 18.63
N TRP A 77 3.63 0.73 17.74
CA TRP A 77 3.01 -0.15 16.75
C TRP A 77 2.41 -1.42 17.37
N GLU A 78 3.01 -1.96 18.43
CA GLU A 78 2.39 -3.01 19.24
C GLU A 78 1.07 -2.58 19.86
N LYS A 79 0.98 -1.33 20.37
CA LYS A 79 -0.29 -0.78 20.88
C LYS A 79 -1.32 -0.70 19.76
N VAL A 80 -0.93 -0.24 18.57
CA VAL A 80 -1.80 -0.16 17.39
C VAL A 80 -2.28 -1.55 16.97
N ILE A 81 -1.38 -2.54 16.89
CA ILE A 81 -1.70 -3.94 16.58
C ILE A 81 -2.76 -4.46 17.55
N ARG A 82 -2.59 -4.26 18.86
CA ARG A 82 -3.60 -4.67 19.85
C ARG A 82 -4.97 -4.05 19.58
N LYS A 83 -5.03 -2.79 19.15
CA LYS A 83 -6.28 -2.11 18.81
C LYS A 83 -6.92 -2.65 17.53
N LEU A 84 -6.11 -2.98 16.52
CA LEU A 84 -6.58 -3.61 15.28
C LEU A 84 -7.09 -5.03 15.54
N ARG A 85 -6.31 -5.86 16.23
CA ARG A 85 -6.66 -7.25 16.57
C ARG A 85 -7.90 -7.35 17.45
N SER A 86 -8.10 -6.40 18.37
CA SER A 86 -9.31 -6.35 19.18
C SER A 86 -10.50 -5.70 18.45
N GLY A 87 -10.30 -5.13 17.27
CA GLY A 87 -11.28 -4.28 16.59
C GLY A 87 -11.76 -3.09 17.44
N SER A 88 -10.97 -2.59 18.40
CA SER A 88 -11.41 -1.45 19.23
C SER A 88 -11.19 -0.09 18.58
N MET A 89 -10.39 -0.06 17.51
CA MET A 89 -10.18 1.13 16.67
C MET A 89 -10.42 0.79 15.20
N PRO A 90 -11.11 1.66 14.42
CA PRO A 90 -11.76 2.90 14.85
C PRO A 90 -12.87 2.65 15.91
N PRO A 91 -13.32 3.66 16.67
CA PRO A 91 -14.37 3.44 17.68
C PRO A 91 -15.73 3.11 17.05
N ALA A 92 -16.69 2.64 17.85
CA ALA A 92 -18.05 2.42 17.38
C ALA A 92 -18.66 3.72 16.83
N GLY A 93 -19.38 3.62 15.71
CA GLY A 93 -19.97 4.78 15.01
C GLY A 93 -19.06 5.45 13.97
N ALA A 94 -17.76 5.18 13.96
CA ALA A 94 -16.86 5.60 12.89
C ALA A 94 -16.85 4.60 11.71
N PRO A 95 -16.49 5.02 10.48
CA PRO A 95 -16.21 4.09 9.39
C PRO A 95 -15.14 3.08 9.78
N ARG A 96 -15.34 1.80 9.42
CA ARG A 96 -14.45 0.70 9.82
C ARG A 96 -13.92 -0.04 8.59
N PRO A 97 -12.67 -0.52 8.64
CA PRO A 97 -12.18 -1.52 7.68
C PRO A 97 -13.02 -2.80 7.71
N SER A 98 -12.95 -3.57 6.63
CA SER A 98 -13.46 -4.95 6.62
C SER A 98 -12.65 -5.84 7.58
N PRO A 99 -13.20 -6.97 8.06
CA PRO A 99 -12.44 -7.93 8.88
C PRO A 99 -11.13 -8.37 8.21
N ALA A 100 -11.17 -8.68 6.91
CA ALA A 100 -9.98 -9.06 6.16
C ALA A 100 -8.92 -7.93 6.11
N THR A 101 -9.36 -6.67 6.05
CA THR A 101 -8.45 -5.51 6.08
C THR A 101 -7.81 -5.35 7.46
N TYR A 102 -8.55 -5.57 8.56
CA TYR A 102 -7.98 -5.59 9.90
C TYR A 102 -6.87 -6.62 10.02
N ASP A 103 -7.15 -7.86 9.61
CA ASP A 103 -6.21 -8.96 9.72
C ASP A 103 -4.96 -8.74 8.87
N ALA A 104 -5.13 -8.26 7.63
CA ALA A 104 -4.02 -7.98 6.73
C ALA A 104 -3.08 -6.90 7.29
N VAL A 105 -3.63 -5.80 7.80
CA VAL A 105 -2.82 -4.68 8.32
C VAL A 105 -2.14 -5.05 9.63
N ALA A 106 -2.82 -5.75 10.54
CA ALA A 106 -2.21 -6.20 11.79
C ALA A 106 -1.08 -7.21 11.51
N THR A 107 -1.30 -8.17 10.62
CA THR A 107 -0.28 -9.16 10.23
C THR A 107 0.93 -8.51 9.57
N PHE A 108 0.72 -7.49 8.72
CA PHE A 108 1.81 -6.72 8.15
C PHE A 108 2.68 -6.08 9.23
N LEU A 109 2.08 -5.37 10.20
CA LEU A 109 2.83 -4.70 11.27
C LEU A 109 3.58 -5.69 12.16
N GLU A 110 2.94 -6.81 12.53
CA GLU A 110 3.58 -7.91 13.28
C GLU A 110 4.79 -8.45 12.52
N THR A 111 4.63 -8.73 11.23
CA THR A 111 5.72 -9.25 10.38
C THR A 111 6.90 -8.28 10.28
N GLU A 112 6.64 -6.98 10.16
CA GLU A 112 7.71 -5.98 10.10
C GLU A 112 8.43 -5.82 11.45
N LEU A 113 7.70 -5.92 12.57
CA LEU A 113 8.31 -5.93 13.91
C LEU A 113 9.14 -7.18 14.16
N ASP A 114 8.61 -8.36 13.80
CA ASP A 114 9.32 -9.63 13.93
C ASP A 114 10.60 -9.64 13.10
N ARG A 115 10.55 -9.13 11.87
CA ARG A 115 11.75 -8.97 11.01
C ARG A 115 12.77 -8.04 11.67
N ALA A 116 12.32 -6.92 12.24
CA ALA A 116 13.20 -5.97 12.90
C ALA A 116 13.86 -6.54 14.15
N ALA A 117 13.11 -7.32 14.94
CA ALA A 117 13.63 -8.03 16.11
C ALA A 117 14.65 -9.11 15.70
N ALA A 118 14.35 -9.90 14.68
CA ALA A 118 15.29 -10.92 14.18
C ALA A 118 16.61 -10.33 13.66
N ALA A 119 16.59 -9.10 13.15
CA ALA A 119 17.80 -8.39 12.72
C ALA A 119 18.63 -7.82 13.89
N LYS A 120 18.09 -7.81 15.11
CA LYS A 120 18.71 -7.28 16.34
C LYS A 120 18.32 -8.17 17.55
N PRO A 121 18.91 -9.37 17.67
CA PRO A 121 18.49 -10.38 18.64
C PRO A 121 18.78 -10.01 20.10
#